data_AF-A0A243P8P1-F1
#
_entry.id   AF-A0A243P8P1-F1
#
_cell.length_a   1.000
_cell.length_b   1.000
_cell.length_c   1.000
_cell.angle_alpha   90.00
_cell.angle_beta   90.00
_cell.angle_gamma   90.00
#
_symmetry.space_group_name_H-M   'P 1'
#
loop_
_entity.id
_entity.type
_entity.pdbx_description
1 polymer ?
#
loop_
_entity_poly.entity_id
_entity_poly.type
_entity_poly.pdbx_seq_one_letter_code
_entity_poly.pdbx_strand_id
1 'polypeptide(L)'
;MADYTRSAHLALLARAKAALAPHAASAGISDLIADLEAAVGRIQQTPVPWPVPVYLALIGHGHGTSVAAAVSHKGLLDQVAVFCRSQWGEINDDRDPASLDASLVVRDYFNRHPEDRLVSRMDWIEPDIGYDPERLEIGNYLALSSRHISWPTTLTIDEWMTRDPSDRPVSIADTHYGWLICTVPSSFGDRSAIPDDLTDTLSFAQEKGCDYLILDRDASTTDRLPCFEW
;
A
#
# COMPACT_ATOMS: atom_id res chain seq x y z
N MET A 1 -24.38 -13.40 21.29
CA MET A 1 -24.05 -12.38 20.27
C MET A 1 -24.42 -12.98 18.93
N ALA A 2 -25.26 -12.33 18.13
CA ALA A 2 -25.60 -12.84 16.81
C ALA A 2 -24.31 -12.94 15.98
N ASP A 3 -24.10 -14.08 15.32
CA ASP A 3 -22.93 -14.27 14.46
C ASP A 3 -23.09 -13.36 13.23
N TYR A 4 -22.33 -12.26 13.20
CA TYR A 4 -22.33 -11.30 12.09
C TYR A 4 -21.46 -11.83 10.94
N THR A 5 -21.88 -12.98 10.40
CA THR A 5 -21.29 -13.56 9.19
C THR A 5 -21.63 -12.68 7.97
N ARG A 6 -20.81 -12.74 6.92
CA ARG A 6 -21.08 -12.09 5.63
C ARG A 6 -22.50 -12.39 5.12
N SER A 7 -22.93 -13.65 5.23
CA SER A 7 -24.28 -14.10 4.89
C SER A 7 -25.37 -13.44 5.74
N ALA A 8 -25.16 -13.30 7.06
CA ALA A 8 -26.13 -12.65 7.94
C ALA A 8 -26.28 -11.16 7.63
N HIS A 9 -25.17 -10.48 7.29
CA HIS A 9 -25.17 -9.08 6.90
C HIS A 9 -25.90 -8.87 5.56
N LEU A 10 -25.61 -9.69 4.54
CA LEU A 10 -26.31 -9.66 3.26
C LEU A 10 -27.83 -9.89 3.43
N ALA A 11 -28.21 -10.85 4.27
CA ALA A 11 -29.62 -11.12 4.57
C ALA A 11 -30.30 -9.93 5.28
N LEU A 12 -29.58 -9.21 6.14
CA LEU A 12 -30.10 -8.00 6.78
C LEU A 12 -30.37 -6.89 5.76
N LEU A 13 -29.41 -6.60 4.87
CA LEU A 13 -29.56 -5.58 3.82
C LEU A 13 -30.71 -5.93 2.86
N ALA A 14 -30.85 -7.21 2.49
CA ALA A 14 -31.95 -7.68 1.66
C ALA A 14 -33.33 -7.45 2.31
N ARG A 15 -33.46 -7.72 3.63
CA ARG A 15 -34.69 -7.44 4.38
C ARG A 15 -34.98 -5.94 4.48
N ALA A 16 -33.95 -5.11 4.70
CA ALA A 16 -34.09 -3.66 4.74
C ALA A 16 -34.60 -3.10 3.40
N LYS A 17 -34.00 -3.54 2.29
CA LYS A 17 -34.46 -3.20 0.93
C LYS A 17 -35.91 -3.60 0.71
N ALA A 18 -36.28 -4.84 1.06
CA ALA A 18 -37.66 -5.34 0.89
C ALA A 18 -38.68 -4.50 1.69
N ALA A 19 -38.31 -4.05 2.90
CA ALA A 19 -39.15 -3.20 3.71
C ALA A 19 -39.32 -1.77 3.14
N LEU A 20 -38.31 -1.26 2.43
CA LEU A 20 -38.32 0.08 1.83
C LEU A 20 -39.00 0.12 0.45
N ALA A 21 -39.04 -0.99 -0.28
CA ALA A 21 -39.56 -1.08 -1.64
C ALA A 21 -40.97 -0.47 -1.84
N PRO A 22 -41.95 -0.62 -0.92
CA PRO A 22 -43.27 0.00 -1.06
C PRO A 22 -43.25 1.54 -1.11
N HIS A 23 -42.16 2.17 -0.65
CA HIS A 23 -42.02 3.61 -0.53
C HIS A 23 -41.06 4.23 -1.55
N ALA A 24 -40.64 3.46 -2.57
CA ALA A 24 -39.64 3.87 -3.56
C ALA A 24 -40.01 5.12 -4.39
N ALA A 25 -41.29 5.53 -4.42
CA ALA A 25 -41.72 6.75 -5.11
C ALA A 25 -41.23 8.05 -4.43
N SER A 26 -40.77 7.99 -3.18
CA SER A 26 -40.11 9.12 -2.53
C SER A 26 -38.64 9.18 -2.97
N ALA A 27 -38.20 10.34 -3.48
CA ALA A 27 -36.85 10.51 -4.04
C ALA A 27 -35.74 10.01 -3.09
N GLY A 28 -35.79 10.37 -1.80
CA GLY A 28 -34.79 9.92 -0.84
C GLY A 28 -34.83 8.42 -0.49
N ILE A 29 -35.95 7.74 -0.75
CA ILE A 29 -36.08 6.30 -0.51
C ILE A 29 -35.58 5.52 -1.73
N SER A 30 -35.79 6.03 -2.94
CA SER A 30 -35.21 5.47 -4.16
C SER A 30 -33.68 5.44 -4.09
N ASP A 31 -33.07 6.57 -3.69
CA ASP A 31 -31.62 6.69 -3.55
C ASP A 31 -31.08 5.71 -2.49
N LEU A 32 -31.76 5.60 -1.34
CA LEU A 32 -31.39 4.66 -0.29
C LEU A 32 -31.49 3.19 -0.74
N ILE A 33 -32.49 2.83 -1.56
CA ILE A 33 -32.60 1.48 -2.12
C ILE A 33 -31.42 1.20 -3.07
N ALA A 34 -31.04 2.16 -3.91
CA ALA A 34 -29.89 2.05 -4.81
C ALA A 34 -28.57 1.90 -4.01
N ASP A 35 -28.40 2.66 -2.93
CA ASP A 35 -27.23 2.54 -2.05
C ASP A 35 -27.15 1.16 -1.39
N LEU A 36 -28.28 0.60 -0.94
CA LEU A 36 -28.35 -0.75 -0.36
C LEU A 36 -28.00 -1.82 -1.40
N GLU A 37 -28.47 -1.68 -2.64
CA GLU A 37 -28.10 -2.58 -3.74
C GLU A 37 -26.60 -2.50 -4.06
N ALA A 38 -26.04 -1.29 -4.14
CA ALA A 38 -24.61 -1.09 -4.35
C ALA A 38 -23.76 -1.66 -3.19
N ALA A 39 -24.23 -1.55 -1.95
CA ALA A 39 -23.58 -2.16 -0.78
C ALA A 39 -23.61 -3.70 -0.84
N VAL A 40 -24.75 -4.29 -1.22
CA VAL A 40 -24.87 -5.75 -1.44
C VAL A 40 -23.91 -6.22 -2.53
N GLY A 41 -23.86 -5.50 -3.65
CA GLY A 41 -22.94 -5.80 -4.76
C GLY A 41 -21.48 -5.81 -4.32
N ARG A 42 -21.03 -4.75 -3.62
CA ARG A 42 -19.67 -4.67 -3.05
C ARG A 42 -19.36 -5.82 -2.10
N ILE A 43 -20.26 -6.11 -1.16
CA ILE A 43 -20.06 -7.20 -0.20
C ILE A 43 -20.01 -8.55 -0.90
N GLN A 44 -20.67 -8.76 -2.05
CA GLN A 44 -20.65 -10.01 -2.80
C GLN A 44 -19.40 -10.19 -3.68
N GLN A 45 -18.86 -9.11 -4.22
CA GLN A 45 -17.74 -9.15 -5.17
C GLN A 45 -16.37 -9.08 -4.48
N THR A 46 -16.29 -8.43 -3.32
CA THR A 46 -15.01 -8.19 -2.65
C THR A 46 -14.79 -9.13 -1.45
N PRO A 47 -13.60 -9.76 -1.30
CA PRO A 47 -13.25 -10.57 -0.13
C PRO A 47 -13.21 -9.76 1.18
N VAL A 48 -12.73 -8.51 1.11
CA VAL A 48 -12.60 -7.55 2.22
C VAL A 48 -13.34 -6.25 1.85
N PRO A 49 -14.67 -6.15 2.04
CA PRO A 49 -15.48 -5.05 1.50
C PRO A 49 -15.33 -3.70 2.23
N TRP A 50 -14.57 -3.65 3.33
CA TRP A 50 -14.26 -2.46 4.11
C TRP A 50 -12.83 -2.57 4.65
N PRO A 51 -12.17 -1.46 5.00
CA PRO A 51 -10.83 -1.50 5.58
C PRO A 51 -10.79 -2.38 6.83
N VAL A 52 -9.80 -3.27 6.92
CA VAL A 52 -9.60 -4.14 8.09
C VAL A 52 -8.20 -3.90 8.66
N PRO A 53 -8.07 -3.65 9.98
CA PRO A 53 -6.76 -3.56 10.61
C PRO A 53 -6.14 -4.96 10.69
N VAL A 54 -4.87 -5.07 10.29
CA VAL A 54 -4.08 -6.27 10.47
C VAL A 54 -2.84 -5.91 11.30
N TYR A 55 -2.71 -6.62 12.41
CA TYR A 55 -1.59 -6.55 13.32
C TYR A 55 -0.61 -7.66 12.94
N LEU A 56 0.61 -7.28 12.60
CA LEU A 56 1.69 -8.18 12.18
C LEU A 56 2.80 -8.15 13.23
N ALA A 57 3.36 -9.33 13.52
CA ALA A 57 4.57 -9.49 14.32
C ALA A 57 5.59 -10.33 13.56
N LEU A 58 6.83 -9.84 13.54
CA LEU A 58 8.01 -10.56 13.11
C LEU A 58 8.83 -10.91 14.35
N ILE A 59 9.14 -12.18 14.51
CA ILE A 59 9.95 -12.71 15.60
C ILE A 59 11.22 -13.27 14.97
N GLY A 60 12.33 -12.56 15.11
CA GLY A 60 13.65 -13.09 14.72
C GLY A 60 14.23 -13.92 15.85
N HIS A 61 14.69 -15.13 15.53
CA HIS A 61 15.29 -16.06 16.49
C HIS A 61 16.38 -16.92 15.80
N GLY A 62 17.10 -17.74 16.56
CA GLY A 62 18.26 -18.51 16.06
C GLY A 62 17.99 -19.47 14.89
N HIS A 63 16.73 -19.80 14.62
CA HIS A 63 16.30 -20.68 13.52
C HIS A 63 15.68 -19.94 12.32
N GLY A 64 15.62 -18.60 12.37
CA GLY A 64 15.07 -17.78 11.30
C GLY A 64 14.03 -16.77 11.83
N THR A 65 13.03 -16.47 10.99
CA THR A 65 11.99 -15.49 11.31
C THR A 65 10.63 -16.17 11.34
N SER A 66 9.94 -16.06 12.46
CA SER A 66 8.53 -16.45 12.60
C SER A 66 7.63 -15.23 12.39
N VAL A 67 6.48 -15.44 11.74
CA VAL A 67 5.50 -14.39 11.44
C VAL A 67 4.17 -14.72 12.10
N ALA A 68 3.58 -13.76 12.80
CA ALA A 68 2.24 -13.85 13.35
C ALA A 68 1.38 -12.70 12.83
N ALA A 69 0.09 -12.97 12.60
CA ALA A 69 -0.84 -12.01 12.02
C ALA A 69 -2.24 -12.17 12.62
N ALA A 70 -2.87 -11.06 13.00
CA ALA A 70 -4.23 -11.07 13.55
C ALA A 70 -4.99 -9.78 13.21
N VAL A 71 -6.32 -9.85 13.22
CA VAL A 71 -7.20 -8.69 13.00
C VAL A 71 -7.46 -7.87 14.28
N SER A 72 -6.74 -8.17 15.36
CA SER A 72 -6.79 -7.41 16.61
C SER A 72 -5.46 -7.50 17.36
N HIS A 73 -5.13 -6.45 18.12
CA HIS A 73 -3.93 -6.42 18.96
C HIS A 73 -3.88 -7.59 19.95
N LYS A 74 -5.02 -7.90 20.61
CA LYS A 74 -5.13 -9.04 21.53
C LYS A 74 -4.84 -10.36 20.82
N GLY A 75 -5.42 -10.57 19.64
CA GLY A 75 -5.19 -11.79 18.86
C GLY A 75 -3.73 -11.94 18.45
N LEU A 76 -3.06 -10.83 18.10
CA LEU A 76 -1.63 -10.85 17.80
C LEU A 76 -0.82 -11.26 19.03
N LEU A 77 -1.10 -10.64 20.18
CA LEU A 77 -0.42 -10.94 21.44
C LEU A 77 -0.61 -12.42 21.83
N ASP A 78 -1.82 -12.96 21.68
CA ASP A 78 -2.13 -14.36 21.96
C ASP A 78 -1.33 -15.31 21.04
N GLN A 79 -1.14 -14.97 19.75
CA GLN A 79 -0.29 -15.73 18.83
C GLN A 79 1.20 -15.64 19.16
N VAL A 80 1.71 -14.45 19.46
CA VAL A 80 3.12 -14.28 19.88
C VAL A 80 3.38 -15.03 21.18
N ALA A 81 2.42 -15.03 22.11
CA ALA A 81 2.53 -15.82 23.33
C ALA A 81 2.64 -17.32 23.04
N VAL A 82 1.92 -17.87 22.04
CA VAL A 82 2.08 -19.28 21.65
C VAL A 82 3.53 -19.59 21.27
N PHE A 83 4.18 -18.73 20.49
CA PHE A 83 5.61 -18.86 20.19
C PHE A 83 6.44 -18.86 21.47
N CYS A 84 6.30 -17.84 22.33
CA CYS A 84 7.08 -17.72 23.57
C CYS A 84 6.86 -18.91 24.52
N ARG A 85 5.63 -19.45 24.61
CA ARG A 85 5.36 -20.65 25.42
C ARG A 85 6.09 -21.88 24.89
N SER A 86 6.21 -22.02 23.56
CA SER A 86 6.92 -23.14 22.94
C SER A 86 8.42 -23.11 23.18
N GLN A 87 9.00 -21.90 23.33
CA GLN A 87 10.42 -21.68 23.57
C GLN A 87 10.73 -21.36 25.05
N TRP A 88 9.75 -21.50 25.96
CA TRP A 88 9.87 -21.03 27.34
C TRP A 88 11.03 -21.69 28.12
N GLY A 89 11.41 -22.92 27.74
CA GLY A 89 12.55 -23.60 28.34
C GLY A 89 13.89 -22.89 28.12
N GLU A 90 14.02 -22.06 27.08
CA GLU A 90 15.27 -21.37 26.74
C GLU A 90 15.65 -20.29 27.75
N ILE A 91 14.66 -19.67 28.41
CA ILE A 91 14.88 -18.62 29.41
C ILE A 91 15.09 -19.14 30.84
N ASN A 92 15.07 -20.47 31.04
CA ASN A 92 15.24 -21.13 32.35
C ASN A 92 14.34 -20.56 33.45
N ASP A 93 13.06 -20.32 33.15
CA ASP A 93 12.07 -19.88 34.14
C ASP A 93 11.18 -21.05 34.60
N ASP A 94 11.15 -21.29 35.91
CA ASP A 94 10.45 -22.45 36.52
C ASP A 94 8.92 -22.34 36.54
N ARG A 95 8.34 -21.17 36.20
CA ARG A 95 6.88 -21.01 36.14
C ARG A 95 6.30 -21.76 34.95
N ASP A 96 5.13 -22.37 35.14
CA ASP A 96 4.37 -22.96 34.03
C ASP A 96 3.83 -21.85 33.09
N PRO A 97 4.31 -21.78 31.83
CA PRO A 97 3.89 -20.74 30.90
C PRO A 97 2.42 -20.81 30.48
N ALA A 98 1.76 -21.96 30.65
CA ALA A 98 0.33 -22.11 30.36
C ALA A 98 -0.55 -21.40 31.40
N SER A 99 -0.02 -21.19 32.62
CA SER A 99 -0.71 -20.49 33.70
C SER A 99 -0.62 -18.97 33.62
N LEU A 100 0.26 -18.45 32.74
CA LEU A 100 0.56 -17.02 32.62
C LEU A 100 -0.27 -16.35 31.52
N ASP A 101 -0.65 -15.09 31.76
CA ASP A 101 -1.29 -14.24 30.76
C ASP A 101 -0.36 -13.98 29.57
N ALA A 102 -0.93 -13.84 28.38
CA ALA A 102 -0.17 -13.64 27.14
C ALA A 102 0.77 -12.42 27.22
N SER A 103 0.36 -11.33 27.86
CA SER A 103 1.22 -10.15 28.03
C SER A 103 2.45 -10.42 28.89
N LEU A 104 2.29 -11.21 29.96
CA LEU A 104 3.38 -11.57 30.87
C LEU A 104 4.33 -12.56 30.21
N VAL A 105 3.80 -13.54 29.49
CA VAL A 105 4.61 -14.51 28.73
C VAL A 105 5.49 -13.77 27.73
N VAL A 106 4.90 -12.93 26.88
CA VAL A 106 5.67 -12.21 25.83
C VAL A 106 6.72 -11.30 26.46
N ARG A 107 6.34 -10.51 27.47
CA ARG A 107 7.27 -9.61 28.15
C ARG A 107 8.44 -10.36 28.78
N ASP A 108 8.16 -11.40 29.56
CA ASP A 108 9.18 -12.09 30.35
C ASP A 108 10.13 -12.91 29.44
N TYR A 109 9.62 -13.47 28.34
CA TYR A 109 10.43 -14.15 27.32
C TYR A 109 11.46 -13.20 26.70
N PHE A 110 11.02 -12.12 26.04
CA PHE A 110 11.95 -11.22 25.33
C PHE A 110 12.86 -10.42 26.26
N ASN A 111 12.49 -10.22 27.54
CA ASN A 111 13.39 -9.62 28.53
C ASN A 111 14.52 -10.55 28.97
N ARG A 112 14.31 -11.87 28.91
CA ARG A 112 15.28 -12.89 29.34
C ARG A 112 15.97 -13.60 28.19
N HIS A 113 15.50 -13.38 26.97
CA HIS A 113 16.07 -13.88 25.71
C HIS A 113 16.34 -12.71 24.75
N PRO A 114 17.26 -11.78 25.08
CA PRO A 114 17.49 -10.56 24.29
C PRO A 114 18.06 -10.80 22.88
N GLU A 115 18.55 -12.01 22.58
CA GLU A 115 18.96 -12.47 21.25
C GLU A 115 17.78 -12.59 20.28
N ASP A 116 16.59 -12.87 20.79
CA ASP A 116 15.38 -12.90 20.00
C ASP A 116 14.77 -11.50 19.92
N ARG A 117 14.28 -11.14 18.74
CA ARG A 117 13.75 -9.80 18.48
C ARG A 117 12.31 -9.85 18.01
N LEU A 118 11.43 -9.21 18.76
CA LEU A 118 10.05 -8.94 18.37
C LEU A 118 9.92 -7.55 17.74
N VAL A 119 9.37 -7.48 16.53
CA VAL A 119 8.92 -6.23 15.91
C VAL A 119 7.46 -6.41 15.54
N SER A 120 6.59 -5.52 16.00
CA SER A 120 5.18 -5.53 15.66
C SER A 120 4.74 -4.22 15.03
N ARG A 121 3.82 -4.30 14.07
CA ARG A 121 3.16 -3.14 13.47
C ARG A 121 1.68 -3.42 13.23
N MET A 122 0.91 -2.37 13.03
CA MET A 122 -0.44 -2.45 12.53
C MET A 122 -0.47 -1.79 11.15
N ASP A 123 -1.11 -2.45 10.20
CA ASP A 123 -1.38 -1.94 8.86
C ASP A 123 -2.89 -2.00 8.60
N TRP A 124 -3.39 -1.13 7.72
CA TRP A 124 -4.75 -1.23 7.19
C TRP A 124 -4.72 -1.97 5.87
N ILE A 125 -5.53 -3.02 5.74
CA ILE A 125 -5.84 -3.62 4.45
C ILE A 125 -7.06 -2.90 3.92
N GLU A 126 -6.84 -2.08 2.89
CA GLU A 126 -7.91 -1.43 2.15
C GLU A 126 -8.75 -2.46 1.38
N PRO A 127 -10.02 -2.13 1.07
CA PRO A 127 -10.86 -3.01 0.29
C PRO A 127 -10.21 -3.35 -1.04
N ASP A 128 -10.11 -4.65 -1.34
CA ASP A 128 -9.68 -5.12 -2.65
C ASP A 128 -10.83 -4.83 -3.65
N ILE A 129 -10.79 -3.63 -4.23
CA ILE A 129 -11.71 -3.21 -5.30
C ILE A 129 -11.53 -4.03 -6.59
N GLY A 130 -10.66 -5.04 -6.58
CA GLY A 130 -10.32 -5.88 -7.70
C GLY A 130 -9.25 -5.25 -8.57
N TYR A 131 -8.28 -6.06 -8.98
CA TYR A 131 -7.56 -5.81 -10.22
C TYR A 131 -8.55 -6.10 -11.36
N ASP A 132 -9.05 -5.06 -12.01
CA ASP A 132 -9.84 -5.20 -13.24
C ASP A 132 -8.87 -5.34 -14.41
N PRO A 133 -8.68 -6.56 -14.97
CA PRO A 133 -7.73 -6.80 -16.05
C PRO A 133 -8.13 -6.10 -17.36
N GLU A 134 -9.39 -5.65 -17.49
CA GLU A 134 -9.88 -4.90 -18.65
C GLU A 134 -9.82 -3.38 -18.44
N ARG A 135 -9.53 -2.91 -17.21
CA ARG A 135 -9.36 -1.49 -16.93
C ARG A 135 -8.04 -1.00 -17.52
N LEU A 136 -8.15 -0.36 -18.69
CA LEU A 136 -7.03 0.33 -19.30
C LEU A 136 -6.54 1.45 -18.37
N GLU A 137 -5.23 1.49 -18.13
CA GLU A 137 -4.59 2.66 -17.56
C GLU A 137 -4.59 3.77 -18.63
N ILE A 138 -5.31 4.85 -18.35
CA ILE A 138 -5.34 6.04 -19.19
C ILE A 138 -4.71 7.17 -18.37
N GLY A 139 -3.67 7.77 -18.90
CA GLY A 139 -2.97 8.89 -18.26
C GLY A 139 -2.72 10.04 -19.24
N ASN A 140 -2.43 11.20 -18.68
CA ASN A 140 -2.01 12.38 -19.43
C ASN A 140 -0.49 12.52 -19.37
N TYR A 141 0.10 13.08 -20.43
CA TYR A 141 1.53 13.37 -20.46
C TYR A 141 1.81 14.85 -20.68
N LEU A 142 2.93 15.33 -20.15
CA LEU A 142 3.51 16.63 -20.45
C LEU A 142 4.81 16.43 -21.22
N ALA A 143 4.96 17.06 -22.39
CA ALA A 143 6.22 17.11 -23.12
C ALA A 143 6.95 18.42 -22.82
N LEU A 144 8.22 18.31 -22.40
CA LEU A 144 9.12 19.43 -22.09
C LEU A 144 10.46 19.22 -22.76
N SER A 145 11.13 20.33 -23.11
CA SER A 145 12.48 20.27 -23.63
C SER A 145 13.42 19.55 -22.65
N SER A 146 14.29 18.66 -23.13
CA SER A 146 15.36 18.07 -22.32
C SER A 146 16.30 19.13 -21.72
N ARG A 147 16.31 20.35 -22.26
CA ARG A 147 17.03 21.51 -21.69
C ARG A 147 16.62 21.86 -20.27
N HIS A 148 15.53 21.32 -19.73
CA HIS A 148 15.13 21.53 -18.34
C HIS A 148 15.87 20.67 -17.32
N ILE A 149 16.71 19.74 -17.77
CA ILE A 149 17.63 19.00 -16.93
C ILE A 149 19.07 19.30 -17.36
N SER A 150 20.01 19.18 -16.42
CA SER A 150 21.42 19.43 -16.64
C SER A 150 22.10 18.23 -17.33
N TRP A 151 23.23 18.49 -17.99
CA TRP A 151 24.05 17.43 -18.60
C TRP A 151 24.49 16.34 -17.59
N PRO A 152 24.89 16.64 -16.34
CA PRO A 152 25.14 15.60 -15.33
C PRO A 152 23.92 14.71 -15.06
N THR A 153 22.70 15.29 -15.08
CA THR A 153 21.46 14.53 -14.92
C THR A 153 21.22 13.60 -16.11
N THR A 154 21.53 14.00 -17.33
CA THR A 154 21.41 13.10 -18.49
C THR A 154 22.36 11.90 -18.39
N LEU A 155 23.61 12.12 -17.96
CA LEU A 155 24.56 11.02 -17.72
C LEU A 155 24.08 10.05 -16.62
N THR A 156 23.42 10.60 -15.59
CA THR A 156 22.84 9.80 -14.51
C THR A 156 21.68 8.94 -15.03
N ILE A 157 20.83 9.51 -15.89
CA ILE A 157 19.74 8.78 -16.55
C ILE A 157 20.30 7.68 -17.46
N ASP A 158 21.35 7.96 -18.24
CA ASP A 158 22.01 6.98 -19.10
C ASP A 158 22.55 5.80 -18.27
N GLU A 159 23.11 6.06 -17.10
CA GLU A 159 23.53 5.01 -16.17
C GLU A 159 22.33 4.17 -15.70
N TRP A 160 21.20 4.78 -15.35
CA TRP A 160 19.99 4.06 -14.98
C TRP A 160 19.46 3.16 -16.10
N MET A 161 19.64 3.55 -17.37
CA MET A 161 19.20 2.75 -18.51
C MET A 161 19.98 1.43 -18.64
N THR A 162 21.17 1.34 -18.04
CA THR A 162 21.97 0.10 -18.00
C THR A 162 21.53 -0.88 -16.89
N ARG A 163 20.70 -0.42 -15.95
CA ARG A 163 20.22 -1.21 -14.79
C ARG A 163 18.91 -1.93 -15.11
N ASP A 164 18.62 -2.99 -14.35
CA ASP A 164 17.30 -3.62 -14.39
C ASP A 164 16.20 -2.60 -14.03
N PRO A 165 15.03 -2.61 -14.70
CA PRO A 165 13.93 -1.71 -14.37
C PRO A 165 13.57 -1.65 -12.88
N SER A 166 13.69 -2.75 -12.12
CA SER A 166 13.38 -2.75 -10.68
C SER A 166 14.39 -1.98 -9.81
N ASP A 167 15.60 -1.75 -10.33
CA ASP A 167 16.71 -1.13 -9.58
C ASP A 167 16.86 0.37 -9.89
N ARG A 168 15.96 0.92 -10.71
CA ARG A 168 15.97 2.34 -11.08
C ARG A 168 15.24 3.16 -10.03
N PRO A 169 15.69 4.40 -9.74
CA PRO A 169 15.03 5.25 -8.74
C PRO A 169 13.67 5.78 -9.19
N VAL A 170 13.40 5.77 -10.50
CA VAL A 170 12.10 6.12 -11.08
C VAL A 170 11.81 5.20 -12.26
N SER A 171 10.53 4.98 -12.57
CA SER A 171 10.12 4.32 -13.81
C SER A 171 10.36 5.22 -15.01
N ILE A 172 11.33 4.84 -15.85
CA ILE A 172 11.81 5.62 -16.98
C ILE A 172 12.10 4.71 -18.18
N ALA A 173 11.79 5.20 -19.38
CA ALA A 173 12.03 4.55 -20.66
C ALA A 173 12.68 5.50 -21.66
N ASP A 174 13.62 4.99 -22.45
CA ASP A 174 14.24 5.67 -23.59
C ASP A 174 13.26 5.68 -24.78
N THR A 175 13.10 6.84 -25.42
CA THR A 175 12.28 7.03 -26.64
C THR A 175 13.13 7.28 -27.89
N HIS A 176 14.45 7.04 -27.82
CA HIS A 176 15.50 7.37 -28.79
C HIS A 176 15.77 8.86 -29.00
N TYR A 177 14.83 9.72 -28.60
CA TYR A 177 14.90 11.17 -28.79
C TYR A 177 14.79 11.94 -27.47
N GLY A 178 14.78 11.20 -26.36
CA GLY A 178 14.46 11.72 -25.04
C GLY A 178 14.06 10.60 -24.09
N TRP A 179 13.35 10.97 -23.02
CA TRP A 179 12.93 10.03 -21.99
C TRP A 179 11.47 10.20 -21.63
N LEU A 180 10.75 9.08 -21.47
CA LEU A 180 9.43 9.01 -20.87
C LEU A 180 9.58 8.59 -19.41
N ILE A 181 9.03 9.38 -18.48
CA ILE A 181 9.20 9.21 -17.04
C ILE A 181 7.84 9.24 -16.36
N CYS A 182 7.54 8.25 -15.53
CA CYS A 182 6.31 8.24 -14.74
C CYS A 182 6.44 9.26 -13.60
N THR A 183 5.42 10.10 -13.43
CA THR A 183 5.39 11.12 -12.39
C THR A 183 4.69 10.61 -11.13
N VAL A 184 4.07 9.42 -11.13
CA VAL A 184 3.23 8.96 -10.01
C VAL A 184 4.09 8.59 -8.80
N PRO A 185 3.79 9.09 -7.57
CA PRO A 185 4.59 8.81 -6.36
C PRO A 185 4.92 7.34 -6.06
N SER A 186 4.09 6.40 -6.50
CA SER A 186 4.28 4.96 -6.34
C SER A 186 5.30 4.36 -7.32
N SER A 187 5.68 5.07 -8.39
CA SER A 187 6.68 4.61 -9.37
C SER A 187 8.12 4.96 -8.98
N PHE A 188 8.32 5.54 -7.80
CA PHE A 188 9.61 5.97 -7.28
C PHE A 188 10.17 4.93 -6.30
N GLY A 189 11.44 4.58 -6.48
CA GLY A 189 12.23 3.85 -5.50
C GLY A 189 12.89 4.81 -4.51
N ASP A 190 14.22 4.83 -4.47
CA ASP A 190 14.97 5.79 -3.66
C ASP A 190 14.95 7.20 -4.27
N ARG A 191 14.11 8.07 -3.69
CA ARG A 191 14.00 9.48 -4.12
C ARG A 191 15.28 10.28 -3.91
N SER A 192 16.14 9.89 -2.97
CA SER A 192 17.39 10.62 -2.71
C SER A 192 18.42 10.42 -3.83
N ALA A 193 18.22 9.42 -4.69
CA ALA A 193 19.04 9.17 -5.85
C ALA A 193 18.61 9.97 -7.10
N ILE A 194 17.52 10.73 -7.04
CA ILE A 194 16.99 11.51 -8.17
C ILE A 194 17.56 12.93 -8.11
N PRO A 195 18.22 13.42 -9.18
CA PRO A 195 18.73 14.79 -9.22
C PRO A 195 17.64 15.85 -9.00
N ASP A 196 18.01 16.98 -8.40
CA ASP A 196 17.08 18.06 -8.04
C ASP A 196 16.36 18.64 -9.26
N ASP A 197 17.09 18.87 -10.36
CA ASP A 197 16.52 19.42 -11.59
C ASP A 197 15.48 18.47 -12.22
N LEU A 198 15.74 17.16 -12.22
CA LEU A 198 14.76 16.16 -12.63
C LEU A 198 13.56 16.14 -11.68
N THR A 199 13.80 16.22 -10.36
CA THR A 199 12.73 16.30 -9.35
C THR A 199 11.82 17.50 -9.58
N ASP A 200 12.38 18.66 -9.93
CA ASP A 200 11.63 19.87 -10.24
C ASP A 200 10.76 19.70 -11.50
N THR A 201 11.30 19.11 -12.57
CA THR A 201 10.51 18.84 -13.79
C THR A 201 9.37 17.85 -13.56
N LEU A 202 9.61 16.81 -12.75
CA LEU A 202 8.59 15.82 -12.39
C LEU A 202 7.50 16.45 -11.51
N SER A 203 7.89 17.26 -10.53
CA SER A 203 6.95 18.00 -9.68
C SER A 203 6.11 18.97 -10.50
N PHE A 204 6.72 19.67 -11.47
CA PHE A 204 5.99 20.54 -12.39
C PHE A 204 4.95 19.77 -13.23
N ALA A 205 5.29 18.59 -13.74
CA ALA A 205 4.34 17.74 -14.47
C ALA A 205 3.19 17.27 -13.55
N GLN A 206 3.48 16.89 -12.31
CA GLN A 206 2.47 16.53 -11.30
C GLN A 206 1.53 17.71 -11.00
N GLU A 207 2.05 18.93 -10.83
CA GLU A 207 1.24 20.15 -10.62
C GLU A 207 0.24 20.40 -11.76
N LYS A 208 0.55 19.91 -12.97
CA LYS A 208 -0.32 19.99 -14.15
C LYS A 208 -1.31 18.84 -14.28
N GLY A 209 -1.29 17.89 -13.34
CA GLY A 209 -2.14 16.70 -13.39
C GLY A 209 -1.73 15.70 -14.47
N CYS A 210 -0.44 15.68 -14.83
CA CYS A 210 0.10 14.72 -15.79
C CYS A 210 0.73 13.53 -15.06
N ASP A 211 0.40 12.32 -15.52
CA ASP A 211 0.89 11.03 -14.99
C ASP A 211 2.26 10.66 -15.56
N TYR A 212 2.63 11.28 -16.69
CA TYR A 212 3.89 11.06 -17.38
C TYR A 212 4.54 12.39 -17.82
N LEU A 213 5.87 12.43 -17.74
CA LEU A 213 6.72 13.48 -18.30
C LEU A 213 7.48 12.90 -19.50
N ILE A 214 7.48 13.61 -20.61
CA ILE A 214 8.36 13.36 -21.75
C ILE A 214 9.39 14.47 -21.80
N LEU A 215 10.67 14.15 -21.56
CA LEU A 215 11.79 15.04 -21.82
C LEU A 215 12.27 14.80 -23.24
N ASP A 216 11.88 15.67 -24.16
CA ASP A 216 12.16 15.56 -25.60
C ASP A 216 13.12 16.67 -26.01
N ARG A 217 14.12 16.36 -26.85
CA ARG A 217 15.09 17.34 -27.33
C ARG A 217 14.45 18.54 -28.04
N ASP A 218 13.37 18.32 -28.77
CA ASP A 218 12.71 19.33 -29.62
C ASP A 218 11.42 19.90 -29.01
N ALA A 219 11.03 19.43 -27.82
CA ALA A 219 9.89 20.00 -27.13
C ALA A 219 10.15 21.45 -26.67
N SER A 220 9.07 22.17 -26.39
CA SER A 220 9.14 23.57 -25.94
C SER A 220 9.67 23.68 -24.52
N THR A 221 10.27 24.82 -24.22
CA THR A 221 10.66 25.19 -22.85
C THR A 221 9.59 26.01 -22.15
N THR A 222 9.66 26.09 -20.82
CA THR A 222 8.90 27.03 -19.98
C THR A 222 9.83 27.90 -19.15
N ASP A 223 9.43 29.13 -18.89
CA ASP A 223 10.10 30.06 -17.99
C ASP A 223 9.96 29.69 -16.49
N ARG A 224 9.10 28.73 -16.16
CA ARG A 224 8.86 28.25 -14.79
C ARG A 224 9.90 27.25 -14.27
N LEU A 225 10.77 26.75 -15.16
CA LEU A 225 11.81 25.78 -14.84
C LEU A 225 13.16 26.29 -15.36
N PRO A 226 14.29 25.98 -14.69
CA PRO A 226 15.62 26.29 -15.20
C PRO A 226 15.83 25.73 -16.61
N CYS A 227 16.57 26.44 -17.44
CA CYS A 227 17.02 25.96 -18.75
C CYS A 227 18.55 25.91 -18.77
N PHE A 228 19.09 24.79 -19.23
CA PHE A 228 20.51 24.57 -19.39
C PHE A 228 20.89 24.65 -20.87
N GLU A 229 22.16 24.99 -21.13
CA GLU A 229 22.76 24.96 -22.46
C GLU A 229 23.79 23.84 -22.49
N TRP A 230 23.50 22.79 -23.24
CA TRP A 230 24.36 21.65 -23.53
C TRP A 230 23.93 20.97 -24.83
#